data_AF-A0A841PHB1-F1
#
_entry.id   AF-A0A841PHB1-F1
#
_cell.length_a   1.000
_cell.length_b   1.000
_cell.length_c   1.000
_cell.angle_alpha   90.00
_cell.angle_beta   90.00
_cell.angle_gamma   90.00
#
_symmetry.space_group_name_H-M   'P 1'
#
loop_
_entity.id
_entity.type
_entity.pdbx_description
1 polymer ?
#
loop_
_entity_poly.entity_id
_entity_poly.type
_entity_poly.pdbx_seq_one_letter_code
_entity_poly.pdbx_strand_id
1 'polypeptide(L)'
;MALPAPPPQQEKGIWAAIAYSSADVKYGFFWGADKRQEASDTALKHCENAGGQNCTVVAVFRNHRHWDDDDQTGFPYNHCGALAVAEKAADRLTPWGAKSAQTRREAEDLALQACQAAGDKCKIREWVCT
;
A
#
# COMPACT_ATOMS: atom_id res chain seq x y z
N MET A 1 42.36 10.32 -8.41
CA MET A 1 41.22 11.17 -8.80
C MET A 1 39.97 10.31 -8.71
N ALA A 2 39.13 10.50 -7.70
CA ALA A 2 37.88 9.76 -7.57
C ALA A 2 36.84 10.46 -8.46
N LEU A 3 36.27 9.72 -9.42
CA LEU A 3 35.11 10.18 -10.16
C LEU A 3 33.96 10.41 -9.16
N PRO A 4 33.26 11.55 -9.18
CA PRO A 4 32.06 11.69 -8.38
C PRO A 4 31.08 10.58 -8.80
N ALA A 5 30.57 9.83 -7.82
CA ALA A 5 29.53 8.84 -8.07
C ALA A 5 28.40 9.54 -8.86
N PRO A 6 27.83 8.90 -9.90
CA PRO A 6 26.69 9.47 -10.59
C PRO A 6 25.65 9.86 -9.53
N PRO A 7 25.00 11.03 -9.65
CA PRO A 7 23.92 11.40 -8.74
C PRO A 7 22.97 10.21 -8.66
N PRO A 8 22.47 9.82 -7.47
CA PRO A 8 21.54 8.72 -7.35
C PRO A 8 20.46 8.98 -8.38
N GLN A 9 20.35 8.09 -9.37
CA GLN A 9 19.30 8.16 -10.38
C GLN A 9 18.02 8.25 -9.57
N GLN A 10 17.43 9.45 -9.48
CA GLN A 10 16.18 9.63 -8.78
C GLN A 10 15.25 8.62 -9.44
N GLU A 11 14.85 7.60 -8.70
CA GLU A 11 13.84 6.66 -9.14
C GLU A 11 12.54 7.46 -9.22
N LYS A 12 12.41 8.29 -10.27
CA LYS A 12 11.32 9.25 -10.45
C LYS A 12 10.02 8.47 -10.41
N GLY A 13 9.30 8.60 -9.31
CA GLY A 13 8.06 7.87 -9.08
C GLY A 13 7.65 7.93 -7.62
N ILE A 14 6.36 8.06 -7.39
CA ILE A 14 5.80 8.09 -6.05
C ILE A 14 5.55 6.65 -5.61
N TRP A 15 6.29 6.20 -4.62
CA TRP A 15 6.06 4.91 -3.99
C TRP A 15 5.02 5.04 -2.89
N ALA A 16 4.15 4.04 -2.83
CA ALA A 16 3.24 3.81 -1.73
C ALA A 16 3.38 2.39 -1.20
N ALA A 17 3.11 2.26 0.09
CA ALA A 17 3.07 0.99 0.77
C ALA A 17 1.93 0.96 1.79
N ILE A 18 1.41 -0.24 2.00
CA ILE A 18 0.40 -0.54 3.00
C ILE A 18 0.99 -1.62 3.89
N ALA A 19 1.04 -1.35 5.18
CA ALA A 19 1.35 -2.29 6.24
C ALA A 19 0.08 -2.69 6.98
N TYR A 20 0.02 -3.95 7.40
CA TYR A 20 -1.11 -4.49 8.12
C TYR A 20 -0.63 -5.47 9.19
N SER A 21 -1.27 -5.41 10.37
CA SER A 21 -1.15 -6.37 11.47
C SER A 21 -2.44 -7.17 11.55
N SER A 22 -2.38 -8.45 11.19
CA SER A 22 -3.52 -9.37 11.28
C SER A 22 -3.90 -9.76 12.70
N ALA A 23 -2.97 -9.64 13.65
CA ALA A 23 -3.22 -9.92 15.07
C ALA A 23 -4.11 -8.85 15.71
N ASP A 24 -3.79 -7.58 15.44
CA ASP A 24 -4.45 -6.42 16.04
C ASP A 24 -5.51 -5.79 15.12
N VAL A 25 -5.56 -6.23 13.86
CA VAL A 25 -6.42 -5.65 12.81
C VAL A 25 -6.11 -4.15 12.63
N LYS A 26 -4.82 -3.82 12.71
CA LYS A 26 -4.28 -2.46 12.55
C LYS A 26 -3.58 -2.36 11.21
N TYR A 27 -3.60 -1.17 10.61
CA TYR A 27 -2.92 -0.91 9.36
C TYR A 27 -2.21 0.43 9.41
N GLY A 28 -1.21 0.58 8.56
CA GLY A 28 -0.52 1.82 8.27
C GLY A 28 -0.39 1.94 6.77
N PHE A 29 -0.58 3.14 6.24
CA PHE A 29 -0.37 3.41 4.82
C PHE A 29 0.57 4.59 4.69
N PHE A 30 1.37 4.58 3.64
CA PHE A 30 2.22 5.70 3.29
C PHE A 30 2.28 5.82 1.78
N TRP A 31 2.30 7.06 1.30
CA TRP A 31 2.45 7.43 -0.10
C TRP A 31 3.29 8.70 -0.19
N GLY A 32 3.96 8.91 -1.31
CA GLY A 32 4.85 10.07 -1.49
C GLY A 32 6.33 9.78 -1.30
N ALA A 33 6.75 8.51 -1.19
CA ALA A 33 8.16 8.18 -1.02
C ALA A 33 8.89 8.13 -2.37
N ASP A 34 10.14 8.59 -2.41
CA ASP A 34 11.01 8.44 -3.57
C ASP A 34 11.51 6.99 -3.75
N LYS A 35 11.48 6.20 -2.66
CA LYS A 35 12.00 4.83 -2.64
C LYS A 35 10.95 3.84 -2.14
N ARG A 36 10.94 2.66 -2.76
CA ARG A 36 10.13 1.51 -2.31
C ARG A 36 10.33 1.21 -0.83
N GLN A 37 11.60 1.18 -0.40
CA GLN A 37 11.97 0.83 0.96
C GLN A 37 11.52 1.89 1.97
N GLU A 38 11.63 3.17 1.61
CA GLU A 38 11.18 4.28 2.45
C GLU A 38 9.65 4.26 2.63
N ALA A 39 8.92 4.00 1.54
CA ALA A 39 7.47 3.83 1.61
C ALA A 39 7.09 2.69 2.57
N SER A 40 7.78 1.56 2.43
CA SER A 40 7.57 0.35 3.22
C SER A 40 7.86 0.57 4.71
N ASP A 41 9.02 1.16 5.02
CA ASP A 41 9.44 1.45 6.40
C ASP A 41 8.49 2.43 7.09
N THR A 42 8.04 3.45 6.36
CA THR A 42 7.12 4.44 6.90
C THR A 42 5.74 3.83 7.12
N ALA A 43 5.23 3.05 6.16
CA ALA A 43 3.96 2.33 6.34
C ALA A 43 4.00 1.39 7.55
N LEU A 44 5.11 0.67 7.77
CA LEU A 44 5.32 -0.16 8.97
C LEU A 44 5.23 0.68 10.25
N LYS A 45 5.98 1.77 10.32
CA LYS A 45 5.95 2.70 11.47
C LYS A 45 4.54 3.23 11.73
N HIS A 46 3.77 3.57 10.70
CA HIS A 46 2.38 3.99 10.87
C HIS A 46 1.51 2.89 11.46
N CYS A 47 1.70 1.64 11.03
CA CYS A 47 0.99 0.49 11.57
C CYS A 47 1.36 0.23 13.04
N GLU A 48 2.64 0.31 13.39
CA GLU A 48 3.13 0.16 14.76
C GLU A 48 2.59 1.28 15.66
N ASN A 49 2.62 2.53 15.18
CA ASN A 49 2.03 3.68 15.87
C ASN A 49 0.51 3.57 16.04
N ALA A 50 -0.19 2.88 15.13
CA ALA A 50 -1.61 2.59 15.27
C ALA A 50 -1.90 1.50 16.33
N GLY A 51 -0.86 0.92 16.92
CA GLY A 51 -0.91 -0.13 17.94
C GLY A 51 -0.88 -1.54 17.38
N GLY A 52 -0.35 -1.76 16.17
CA GLY A 52 -0.14 -3.10 15.62
C GLY A 52 1.18 -3.70 16.11
N GLN A 53 1.16 -4.91 16.67
CA GLN A 53 2.34 -5.58 17.19
C GLN A 53 3.02 -6.53 16.17
N ASN A 54 2.37 -6.80 15.03
CA ASN A 54 2.92 -7.66 13.98
C ASN A 54 2.69 -7.05 12.57
N CYS A 55 3.04 -5.78 12.45
CA CYS A 55 2.88 -5.03 11.21
C CYS A 55 3.81 -5.58 10.13
N THR A 56 3.23 -6.00 9.01
CA THR A 56 3.97 -6.46 7.83
C THR A 56 3.51 -5.68 6.62
N VAL A 57 4.41 -5.38 5.69
CA VAL A 57 4.05 -4.71 4.43
C VAL A 57 3.32 -5.70 3.53
N VAL A 58 2.06 -5.39 3.24
CA VAL A 58 1.14 -6.26 2.51
C VAL A 58 0.91 -5.82 1.07
N ALA A 59 1.09 -4.53 0.77
CA ALA A 59 1.07 -4.01 -0.59
C ALA A 59 2.14 -2.94 -0.75
N VAL A 60 2.83 -2.96 -1.89
CA VAL A 60 3.77 -1.90 -2.29
C VAL A 60 3.58 -1.68 -3.77
N PHE A 61 3.35 -0.43 -4.15
CA PHE A 61 3.12 -0.05 -5.53
C PHE A 61 3.77 1.30 -5.83
N ARG A 62 4.04 1.53 -7.10
CA ARG A 62 4.72 2.72 -7.61
C ARG A 62 3.82 3.40 -8.61
N ASN A 63 3.65 4.71 -8.47
CA ASN A 63 3.12 5.54 -9.54
C ASN A 63 4.27 6.12 -10.38
N HIS A 64 4.06 6.17 -11.69
CA HIS A 64 5.08 6.51 -12.68
C HIS A 64 5.20 8.01 -12.96
N ARG A 65 4.22 8.85 -12.60
CA ARG A 65 4.32 10.31 -12.79
C ARG A 65 4.77 11.03 -11.52
N HIS A 66 5.79 11.87 -11.68
CA HIS A 66 6.22 12.88 -10.71
C HIS A 66 5.30 14.10 -10.87
N TRP A 67 4.95 14.77 -9.77
CA TRP A 67 4.11 15.98 -9.66
C TRP A 67 4.55 17.19 -10.51
N ASP A 68 5.63 17.09 -11.29
CA ASP A 68 6.23 18.16 -12.09
C ASP A 68 5.90 18.07 -13.60
N ASP A 69 5.19 17.01 -14.04
CA ASP A 69 4.70 16.86 -15.44
C ASP A 69 3.26 17.42 -15.58
N ASP A 70 3.16 18.74 -15.76
CA ASP A 70 1.90 19.48 -15.97
C ASP A 70 1.50 19.47 -17.45
N ASP A 71 0.91 18.35 -17.89
CA ASP A 71 0.42 18.20 -19.28
C ASP A 71 -1.03 18.71 -19.50
N GLN A 72 -1.65 19.42 -18.54
CA GLN A 72 -3.04 19.92 -18.62
C GLN A 72 -4.13 18.88 -19.00
N THR A 73 -3.78 17.59 -19.12
CA THR A 73 -4.72 16.48 -19.27
C THR A 73 -5.20 16.10 -17.87
N GLY A 74 -6.43 16.47 -17.52
CA GLY A 74 -7.04 16.13 -16.23
C GLY A 74 -6.66 14.73 -15.72
N PHE A 75 -6.12 14.70 -14.50
CA PHE A 75 -5.57 13.57 -13.75
C PHE A 75 -6.18 12.19 -14.07
N PRO A 76 -5.33 11.16 -14.11
CA PRO A 76 -5.73 9.97 -13.37
C PRO A 76 -4.59 9.48 -12.47
N TYR A 77 -4.90 9.43 -11.17
CA TYR A 77 -4.24 8.58 -10.19
C TYR A 77 -4.38 7.12 -10.66
N ASN A 78 -3.45 6.67 -11.52
CA ASN A 78 -3.54 5.40 -12.23
C ASN A 78 -3.05 4.22 -11.40
N HIS A 79 -2.79 4.39 -10.10
CA HIS A 79 -2.50 3.26 -9.21
C HIS A 79 -3.13 3.46 -7.84
N CYS A 80 -3.99 2.53 -7.46
CA CYS A 80 -4.63 2.47 -6.17
C CYS A 80 -4.31 1.14 -5.50
N GLY A 81 -4.09 1.17 -4.20
CA GLY A 81 -4.01 0.00 -3.32
C GLY A 81 -5.24 -0.08 -2.43
N ALA A 82 -5.77 -1.27 -2.21
CA ALA A 82 -6.83 -1.51 -1.24
C ALA A 82 -6.45 -2.66 -0.32
N LEU A 83 -6.97 -2.58 0.91
CA LEU A 83 -6.85 -3.58 1.94
C LEU A 83 -8.25 -4.06 2.30
N ALA A 84 -8.53 -5.33 2.02
CA ALA A 84 -9.70 -6.04 2.48
C ALA A 84 -9.36 -6.88 3.71
N VAL A 85 -10.27 -6.90 4.68
CA VAL A 85 -10.10 -7.65 5.93
C VAL A 85 -11.44 -8.30 6.28
N ALA A 86 -11.39 -9.53 6.74
CA ALA A 86 -12.54 -10.23 7.28
C ALA A 86 -12.95 -9.69 8.66
N GLU A 87 -14.13 -10.06 9.11
CA GLU A 87 -14.55 -9.75 10.48
C GLU A 87 -13.69 -10.58 11.46
N LYS A 88 -13.09 -9.91 12.47
CA LYS A 88 -12.21 -10.57 13.44
C LYS A 88 -12.99 -11.61 14.24
N ALA A 89 -12.74 -12.89 14.01
CA ALA A 89 -13.19 -13.95 14.90
C ALA A 89 -12.23 -14.03 16.10
N ALA A 90 -12.78 -14.06 17.32
CA ALA A 90 -12.03 -13.90 18.58
C ALA A 90 -10.88 -14.91 18.83
N ASP A 91 -10.75 -15.96 18.01
CA ASP A 91 -9.86 -17.10 18.26
C ASP A 91 -9.01 -17.50 17.03
N ARG A 92 -9.04 -16.72 15.93
CA ARG A 92 -8.26 -17.02 14.71
C ARG A 92 -7.64 -15.78 14.09
N LEU A 93 -6.55 -15.98 13.37
CA LEU A 93 -5.97 -14.97 12.47
C LEU A 93 -7.06 -14.48 11.53
N THR A 94 -7.32 -13.18 11.55
CA THR A 94 -8.33 -12.58 10.67
C THR A 94 -7.82 -12.65 9.24
N PRO A 95 -8.53 -13.30 8.32
CA PRO A 95 -8.15 -13.31 6.91
C PRO A 95 -8.19 -11.89 6.34
N TRP A 96 -7.23 -11.61 5.47
CA TRP A 96 -7.04 -10.30 4.86
C TRP A 96 -6.48 -10.47 3.46
N GLY A 97 -6.61 -9.42 2.65
CA GLY A 97 -6.06 -9.35 1.30
C GLY A 97 -5.73 -7.92 0.95
N ALA A 98 -4.50 -7.66 0.50
CA ALA A 98 -4.10 -6.35 0.02
C ALA A 98 -3.64 -6.46 -1.43
N LYS A 99 -4.18 -5.61 -2.31
CA LYS A 99 -3.86 -5.60 -3.73
C LYS A 99 -3.84 -4.18 -4.25
N SER A 100 -3.01 -3.96 -5.27
CA SER A 100 -2.96 -2.70 -6.00
C SER A 100 -3.36 -2.92 -7.45
N ALA A 101 -4.13 -1.98 -8.00
CA ALA A 101 -4.60 -1.98 -9.38
C ALA A 101 -4.53 -0.58 -9.96
N GLN A 102 -4.89 -0.46 -11.25
CA GLN A 102 -4.89 0.85 -11.90
C GLN A 102 -6.04 1.75 -11.44
N THR A 103 -7.17 1.14 -11.09
CA THR A 103 -8.35 1.85 -10.61
C THR A 103 -8.64 1.47 -9.16
N ARG A 104 -9.23 2.41 -8.40
CA ARG A 104 -9.71 2.13 -7.05
C ARG A 104 -10.60 0.88 -7.02
N ARG A 105 -11.52 0.77 -7.99
CA ARG A 105 -12.50 -0.31 -8.05
C ARG A 105 -11.85 -1.68 -8.29
N GLU A 106 -10.88 -1.78 -9.20
CA GLU A 106 -10.11 -3.02 -9.34
C GLU A 106 -9.28 -3.33 -8.11
N ALA A 107 -8.69 -2.33 -7.46
CA ALA A 107 -7.88 -2.55 -6.27
C ALA A 107 -8.75 -3.13 -5.14
N GLU A 108 -9.93 -2.56 -4.93
CA GLU A 108 -10.94 -3.05 -4.00
C GLU A 108 -11.38 -4.48 -4.35
N ASP A 109 -11.72 -4.73 -5.61
CA ASP A 109 -12.17 -6.06 -6.07
C ASP A 109 -11.10 -7.13 -5.89
N LEU A 110 -9.85 -6.86 -6.31
CA LEU A 110 -8.72 -7.77 -6.15
C LEU A 110 -8.39 -8.00 -4.68
N ALA A 111 -8.47 -6.97 -3.83
CA ALA A 111 -8.25 -7.11 -2.39
C ALA A 111 -9.32 -7.99 -1.75
N LEU A 112 -10.60 -7.76 -2.10
CA LEU A 112 -11.72 -8.59 -1.65
C LEU A 112 -11.55 -10.03 -2.11
N GLN A 113 -11.24 -10.25 -3.38
CA GLN A 113 -11.05 -11.58 -3.96
C GLN A 113 -9.89 -12.32 -3.28
N ALA A 114 -8.78 -11.64 -3.02
CA ALA A 114 -7.64 -12.22 -2.30
C ALA A 114 -8.01 -12.61 -0.85
N CYS A 115 -8.83 -11.81 -0.19
CA CYS A 115 -9.31 -12.10 1.15
C CYS A 115 -10.37 -13.22 1.17
N GLN A 116 -11.32 -13.19 0.23
CA GLN A 116 -12.35 -14.22 0.06
C GLN A 116 -11.78 -15.57 -0.37
N ALA A 117 -10.58 -15.60 -0.97
CA ALA A 117 -9.85 -16.83 -1.24
C ALA A 117 -9.55 -17.64 0.04
N ALA A 118 -9.53 -16.99 1.21
CA ALA A 118 -9.42 -17.65 2.51
C ALA A 118 -10.77 -18.20 3.04
N GLY A 119 -11.90 -17.86 2.41
CA GLY A 119 -13.23 -18.40 2.73
C GLY A 119 -14.11 -17.52 3.65
N ASP A 120 -13.70 -16.29 3.95
CA ASP A 120 -14.36 -15.44 4.95
C ASP A 120 -15.08 -14.21 4.36
N LYS A 121 -15.98 -13.62 5.14
CA LYS A 121 -16.71 -12.39 4.77
C LYS A 121 -15.80 -11.16 4.89
N CYS A 122 -15.03 -10.94 3.84
CA CYS A 122 -14.12 -9.80 3.73
C CYS A 122 -14.84 -8.50 3.34
N LYS A 123 -14.37 -7.39 3.90
CA LYS A 123 -14.81 -6.03 3.57
C LYS A 123 -13.59 -5.13 3.36
N ILE A 124 -13.73 -4.11 2.51
CA ILE A 124 -12.67 -3.10 2.35
C ILE A 124 -12.50 -2.36 3.66
N ARG A 125 -11.30 -2.45 4.22
CA ARG A 125 -10.90 -1.74 5.43
C ARG A 125 -10.36 -0.35 5.11
N GLU A 126 -9.50 -0.27 4.10
CA GLU A 126 -8.89 1.00 3.65
C GLU A 126 -8.48 0.90 2.18
N TRP A 127 -8.40 2.04 1.50
CA TRP A 127 -7.83 2.15 0.17
C TRP A 127 -7.07 3.49 0.01
N VAL A 128 -6.04 3.50 -0.82
CA VAL A 128 -5.21 4.68 -1.09
C VAL A 128 -4.82 4.71 -2.56
N CYS A 129 -4.86 5.89 -3.18
CA CYS A 129 -4.43 6.10 -4.56
C CYS A 129 -3.24 7.06 -4.61
N THR A 130 -2.36 6.83 -5.58
CA THR A 130 -1.12 7.58 -5.85
C THR A 130 -1.10 8.17 -7.23
#